data_AF-A0A5N9CLI6-F1
#
_entry.id   AF-A0A5N9CLI6-F1
#
_cell.length_a   1.000
_cell.length_b   1.000
_cell.length_c   1.000
_cell.angle_alpha   90.00
_cell.angle_beta   90.00
_cell.angle_gamma   90.00
#
_symmetry.space_group_name_H-M   'P 1'
#
loop_
_entity.id
_entity.type
_entity.pdbx_description
1 polymer ?
#
loop_
_entity_poly.entity_id
_entity_poly.type
_entity_poly.pdbx_seq_one_letter_code
_entity_poly.pdbx_strand_id
1 'polypeptide(L)'
;MLKLLRIKNLANISSIDLEFGIGFNVLTGQTGIGKSVIVHALELIAGSRVDSNLVKSGQDSAVIQAIFELDESLSITIINILSSIGVDYISTDNLIISRELNRDDRNICRINGDIIPLRSLKQISEVLLDIHGQSDHLSILKTSNQLNLLDEYAGLVTERNGIEQIYLDLNQCYKDLEDFFNDVDVSEESLLELREQYNEIVNSCLLDNEDSILMDEQKEIKNLESLKILSDEGYKIIYGDDTGNNSYLNQITNLSGEINALHLDDSDLNDLQNRLLYITSELEDLGMAFRRYRDNLQYSDNRLSEIEDRLSLIFKLKRRFGNEISEIIQFAESLKSKLNMIEEKNNFIT
;
A
#
# COMPACT_ATOMS: atom_id res chain seq x y z
N MET A 1 -18.24 34.82 -24.52
CA MET A 1 -18.03 36.13 -25.20
C MET A 1 -16.88 36.90 -24.54
N LEU A 2 -15.99 37.53 -25.33
CA LEU A 2 -15.02 38.49 -24.80
C LEU A 2 -15.73 39.77 -24.33
N LYS A 3 -15.62 40.13 -23.05
CA LYS A 3 -16.19 41.34 -22.45
C LYS A 3 -15.21 42.51 -22.41
N LEU A 4 -13.97 42.23 -21.99
CA LEU A 4 -12.97 43.26 -21.76
C LEU A 4 -11.60 42.80 -22.20
N LEU A 5 -10.85 43.68 -22.86
CA LEU A 5 -9.44 43.51 -23.20
C LEU A 5 -8.65 44.70 -22.66
N ARG A 6 -7.76 44.42 -21.72
CA ARG A 6 -6.80 45.38 -21.16
C ARG A 6 -5.42 45.09 -21.70
N ILE A 7 -4.75 46.12 -22.22
CA ILE A 7 -3.39 46.02 -22.72
C ILE A 7 -2.55 47.12 -22.07
N LYS A 8 -1.42 46.73 -21.51
CA LYS A 8 -0.45 47.64 -20.89
C LYS A 8 0.93 47.41 -21.51
N ASN A 9 1.59 48.49 -21.91
CA ASN A 9 2.97 48.51 -22.43
C ASN A 9 3.25 47.60 -23.64
N LEU A 10 2.27 47.40 -24.54
CA LEU A 10 2.42 46.58 -25.74
C LEU A 10 2.64 47.45 -26.99
N ALA A 11 3.71 47.20 -27.72
CA ALA A 11 4.15 47.96 -28.89
C ALA A 11 4.15 49.48 -28.60
N ASN A 12 3.27 50.25 -29.25
CA ASN A 12 3.17 51.70 -29.05
C ASN A 12 2.17 52.10 -27.94
N ILE A 13 1.39 51.16 -27.39
CA ILE A 13 0.32 51.42 -26.42
C ILE A 13 0.88 51.45 -24.99
N SER A 14 0.62 52.53 -24.26
CA SER A 14 0.93 52.60 -22.81
C SER A 14 -0.10 51.84 -21.98
N SER A 15 -1.37 52.16 -22.18
CA SER A 15 -2.51 51.51 -21.52
C SER A 15 -3.75 51.69 -22.38
N ILE A 16 -4.55 50.63 -22.54
CA ILE A 16 -5.87 50.70 -23.16
C ILE A 16 -6.77 49.66 -22.49
N ASP A 17 -8.00 50.07 -22.22
CA ASP A 17 -9.07 49.19 -21.76
C ASP A 17 -10.17 49.26 -22.82
N LEU A 18 -10.52 48.11 -23.40
CA LEU A 18 -11.54 47.97 -24.44
C LEU A 18 -12.66 47.09 -23.92
N GLU A 19 -13.88 47.61 -23.91
CA GLU A 19 -15.09 46.85 -23.62
C GLU A 19 -15.78 46.47 -24.93
N PHE A 20 -16.20 45.20 -25.04
CA PHE A 20 -16.86 44.64 -26.20
C PHE A 20 -18.35 44.41 -25.91
N GLY A 21 -19.20 44.75 -26.87
CA GLY A 21 -20.63 44.47 -26.83
C GLY A 21 -20.98 43.11 -27.40
N ILE A 22 -22.18 42.62 -27.13
CA ILE A 22 -22.66 41.35 -27.68
C ILE A 22 -22.84 41.48 -29.20
N GLY A 23 -22.39 40.46 -29.94
CA GLY A 23 -22.57 40.38 -31.39
C GLY A 23 -21.46 41.10 -32.18
N PHE A 24 -21.87 41.94 -33.13
CA PHE A 24 -20.95 42.49 -34.13
C PHE A 24 -20.28 43.79 -33.65
N ASN A 25 -18.98 43.72 -33.40
CA ASN A 25 -18.16 44.86 -32.99
C ASN A 25 -17.28 45.33 -34.16
N VAL A 26 -17.33 46.62 -34.48
CA VAL A 26 -16.54 47.21 -35.58
C VAL A 26 -15.53 48.20 -35.03
N LEU A 27 -14.23 47.90 -35.23
CA LEU A 27 -13.13 48.79 -34.88
C LEU A 27 -12.67 49.57 -36.13
N THR A 28 -12.92 50.87 -36.15
CA THR A 28 -12.52 51.80 -37.22
C THR A 28 -11.34 52.69 -36.79
N GLY A 29 -10.51 53.14 -37.73
CA GLY A 29 -9.40 54.05 -37.45
C GLY A 29 -8.26 53.91 -38.46
N GLN A 30 -7.14 54.59 -38.20
CA GLN A 30 -5.94 54.52 -39.05
C GLN A 30 -5.26 53.16 -38.92
N THR A 31 -4.98 52.50 -40.05
CA THR A 31 -4.26 51.21 -40.11
C THR A 31 -2.85 51.37 -39.56
N GLY A 32 -2.43 50.47 -38.67
CA GLY A 32 -1.02 50.32 -38.26
C GLY A 32 -0.64 50.81 -36.85
N ILE A 33 -1.52 51.49 -36.10
CA ILE A 33 -1.17 51.98 -34.74
C ILE A 33 -2.07 51.38 -33.63
N GLY A 34 -3.38 51.24 -33.87
CA GLY A 34 -4.33 50.73 -32.87
C GLY A 34 -4.88 49.33 -33.17
N LYS A 35 -5.50 49.16 -34.35
CA LYS A 35 -6.19 47.91 -34.72
C LYS A 35 -5.26 46.69 -34.74
N SER A 36 -4.06 46.82 -35.33
CA SER A 36 -3.10 45.73 -35.39
C SER A 36 -2.61 45.31 -34.00
N VAL A 37 -2.45 46.25 -33.07
CA VAL A 37 -2.03 45.95 -31.70
C VAL A 37 -3.13 45.20 -30.94
N ILE A 38 -4.40 45.52 -31.18
CA ILE A 38 -5.53 44.78 -30.62
C ILE A 38 -5.55 43.34 -31.15
N VAL A 39 -5.36 43.14 -32.46
CA VAL A 39 -5.29 41.80 -33.05
C VAL A 39 -4.13 41.01 -32.47
N HIS A 40 -2.93 41.59 -32.40
CA HIS A 40 -1.77 40.93 -31.78
C HIS A 40 -2.02 40.59 -30.31
N ALA A 41 -2.68 41.48 -29.55
CA ALA A 41 -3.03 41.20 -28.16
C ALA A 41 -3.98 39.99 -28.03
N LEU A 42 -4.95 39.86 -28.94
CA LEU A 42 -5.85 38.70 -28.98
C LEU A 42 -5.11 37.42 -29.41
N GLU A 43 -4.20 37.49 -30.38
CA GLU A 43 -3.35 36.36 -30.77
C GLU A 43 -2.46 35.91 -29.60
N LEU A 44 -1.96 36.86 -28.82
CA LEU A 44 -1.20 36.57 -27.60
C LEU A 44 -2.07 35.92 -26.52
N ILE A 45 -3.31 36.36 -26.34
CA ILE A 45 -4.27 35.64 -25.47
C ILE A 45 -4.58 34.25 -26.03
N ALA A 46 -4.56 34.08 -27.36
CA ALA A 46 -4.73 32.80 -28.05
C ALA A 46 -3.50 31.86 -28.01
N GLY A 47 -2.46 32.22 -27.25
CA GLY A 47 -1.28 31.37 -27.07
C GLY A 47 -0.30 31.37 -28.26
N SER A 48 -0.40 32.34 -29.19
CA SER A 48 0.57 32.51 -30.27
C SER A 48 1.99 32.75 -29.74
N ARG A 49 3.02 32.40 -30.53
CA ARG A 49 4.41 32.69 -30.18
C ARG A 49 4.67 34.20 -30.23
N VAL A 50 5.60 34.65 -29.38
CA VAL A 50 5.92 36.05 -29.16
C VAL A 50 7.26 36.36 -29.83
N ASP A 51 7.34 37.50 -30.50
CA ASP A 51 8.62 38.17 -30.74
C ASP A 51 8.86 39.19 -29.60
N SER A 52 10.04 39.18 -28.97
CA SER A 52 10.40 40.08 -27.85
C SER A 52 10.28 41.57 -28.19
N ASN A 53 10.24 41.90 -29.48
CA ASN A 53 10.05 43.26 -30.00
C ASN A 53 8.66 43.85 -29.73
N LEU A 54 7.74 43.10 -29.12
CA LEU A 54 6.40 43.58 -28.77
C LEU A 54 6.32 44.33 -27.44
N VAL A 55 7.34 44.26 -26.57
CA VAL A 55 7.36 45.07 -25.33
C VAL A 55 7.70 46.52 -25.67
N LYS A 56 6.91 47.48 -25.16
CA LYS A 56 7.11 48.92 -25.42
C LYS A 56 8.52 49.38 -25.04
N SER A 57 9.08 50.28 -25.86
CA SER A 57 10.40 50.86 -25.58
C SER A 57 10.41 51.62 -24.24
N GLY A 58 11.41 51.35 -23.40
CA GLY A 58 11.54 51.91 -22.05
C GLY A 58 10.71 51.21 -20.97
N GLN A 59 10.10 50.05 -21.24
CA GLN A 59 9.32 49.27 -20.26
C GLN A 59 9.87 47.85 -20.13
N ASP A 60 9.89 47.29 -18.92
CA ASP A 60 10.46 45.96 -18.66
C ASP A 60 9.51 44.82 -19.03
N SER A 61 8.21 45.07 -18.96
CA SER A 61 7.16 44.09 -19.27
C SER A 61 5.92 44.70 -19.93
N ALA A 62 5.21 43.86 -20.67
CA ALA A 62 3.89 44.11 -21.24
C ALA A 62 2.87 43.12 -20.65
N VAL A 63 1.66 43.59 -20.38
CA VAL A 63 0.59 42.77 -19.79
C VAL A 63 -0.65 42.88 -20.67
N ILE A 64 -1.20 41.74 -21.06
CA ILE A 64 -2.51 41.63 -21.72
C ILE A 64 -3.44 40.86 -20.77
N GLN A 65 -4.65 41.35 -20.57
CA GLN A 65 -5.71 40.67 -19.81
C GLN A 65 -7.00 40.67 -20.62
N ALA A 66 -7.68 39.54 -20.66
CA ALA A 66 -8.97 39.38 -21.32
C ALA A 66 -9.96 38.75 -20.36
N ILE A 67 -11.17 39.30 -20.31
CA ILE A 67 -12.28 38.74 -19.52
C ILE A 67 -13.29 38.15 -20.50
N PHE A 68 -13.58 36.86 -20.33
CA PHE A 68 -14.58 36.13 -21.09
C PHE A 68 -15.77 35.79 -20.20
N GLU A 69 -16.96 36.13 -20.63
CA GLU A 69 -18.19 35.55 -20.09
C GLU A 69 -18.41 34.18 -20.74
N LEU A 70 -18.64 33.16 -19.91
CA LEU A 70 -18.84 31.79 -20.39
C LEU A 70 -20.32 31.43 -20.36
N ASP A 71 -20.78 30.65 -21.34
CA ASP A 71 -22.04 29.93 -21.23
C ASP A 71 -21.81 28.59 -20.51
N GLU A 72 -22.90 27.87 -20.23
CA GLU A 72 -22.85 26.64 -19.43
C GLU A 72 -22.04 25.53 -20.12
N SER A 73 -22.15 25.39 -21.44
CA SER A 73 -21.44 24.36 -22.21
C SER A 73 -19.93 24.64 -22.32
N LEU A 74 -19.53 25.90 -22.57
CA LEU A 74 -18.14 26.32 -22.57
C LEU A 74 -17.52 26.19 -21.18
N SER A 75 -18.28 26.51 -20.13
CA SER A 75 -17.84 26.39 -18.74
C SER A 75 -17.42 24.96 -18.41
N ILE A 76 -18.25 23.96 -18.74
CA ILE A 76 -17.95 22.54 -18.51
C ILE A 76 -16.68 22.11 -19.26
N THR A 77 -16.57 22.52 -20.53
CA THR A 77 -15.40 22.17 -21.37
C THR A 77 -14.11 22.74 -20.78
N ILE A 78 -14.14 23.99 -20.32
CA ILE A 78 -12.98 24.67 -19.74
C ILE A 78 -12.60 24.06 -18.38
N ILE A 79 -13.59 23.73 -17.54
CA ILE A 79 -13.37 23.04 -16.25
C ILE A 79 -12.65 21.71 -16.47
N ASN A 80 -13.05 20.93 -17.47
CA ASN A 80 -12.41 19.65 -17.78
C ASN A 80 -10.96 19.81 -18.24
N ILE A 81 -10.65 20.85 -19.03
CA ILE A 81 -9.28 21.14 -19.44
C ILE A 81 -8.44 21.57 -18.24
N LEU A 82 -8.98 22.44 -17.37
CA LEU A 82 -8.28 22.95 -16.18
C LEU A 82 -8.03 21.86 -15.13
N SER A 83 -9.00 20.97 -14.89
CA SER A 83 -8.85 19.86 -13.94
C SER A 83 -7.77 18.87 -14.39
N SER A 84 -7.65 18.62 -15.70
CA SER A 84 -6.61 17.75 -16.26
C SER A 84 -5.17 18.24 -16.02
N ILE A 85 -5.00 19.54 -15.71
CA ILE A 85 -3.71 20.17 -15.42
C ILE A 85 -3.57 20.58 -13.94
N GLY A 86 -4.49 20.16 -13.08
CA GLY A 86 -4.46 20.42 -11.64
C GLY A 86 -4.83 21.86 -11.25
N VAL A 87 -5.60 22.57 -12.07
CA VAL A 87 -6.13 23.90 -11.75
C VAL A 87 -7.59 23.75 -11.32
N ASP A 88 -7.85 23.99 -10.04
CA ASP A 88 -9.19 23.94 -9.47
C ASP A 88 -10.00 25.19 -9.84
N TYR A 89 -10.85 25.06 -10.86
CA TYR A 89 -11.74 26.13 -11.29
C TYR A 89 -13.13 25.97 -10.68
N ILE A 90 -13.42 26.75 -9.64
CA ILE A 90 -14.78 26.89 -9.10
C ILE A 90 -15.52 27.90 -9.97
N SER A 91 -16.61 27.48 -10.59
CA SER A 91 -17.36 28.23 -11.59
C SER A 91 -17.60 29.68 -11.16
N THR A 92 -16.92 30.61 -11.82
CA THR A 92 -17.30 32.01 -11.85
C THR A 92 -17.81 32.30 -13.26
N ASP A 93 -18.84 33.15 -13.37
CA ASP A 93 -19.46 33.53 -14.66
C ASP A 93 -18.44 34.14 -15.66
N ASN A 94 -17.26 34.54 -15.17
CA ASN A 94 -16.21 35.15 -15.98
C ASN A 94 -14.87 34.42 -15.82
N LEU A 95 -14.26 34.09 -16.97
CA LEU A 95 -12.89 33.60 -17.07
C LEU A 95 -11.95 34.76 -17.39
N ILE A 96 -10.92 34.94 -16.56
CA ILE A 96 -9.89 35.96 -16.74
C ILE A 96 -8.62 35.30 -17.23
N ILE A 97 -8.23 35.60 -18.45
CA ILE A 97 -6.96 35.17 -19.03
C ILE A 97 -5.99 36.34 -18.97
N SER A 98 -4.76 36.10 -18.51
CA SER A 98 -3.71 37.10 -18.56
C SER A 98 -2.41 36.53 -19.10
N ARG A 99 -1.70 37.35 -19.87
CA ARG A 99 -0.39 37.03 -20.41
C ARG A 99 0.55 38.20 -20.17
N GLU A 100 1.67 37.89 -19.54
CA GLU A 100 2.73 38.84 -19.21
C GLU A 100 3.97 38.46 -20.02
N LEU A 101 4.51 39.45 -20.75
CA LEU A 101 5.69 39.33 -21.60
C LEU A 101 6.79 40.18 -21.00
N ASN A 102 7.95 39.59 -20.71
CA ASN A 102 9.13 40.32 -20.27
C ASN A 102 10.13 40.49 -21.42
N ARG A 103 11.01 41.49 -21.32
CA ARG A 103 12.11 41.69 -22.27
C ARG A 103 13.08 40.53 -22.35
N ASP A 104 13.24 39.77 -21.27
CA ASP A 104 14.14 38.62 -21.20
C ASP A 104 13.52 37.32 -21.79
N ASP A 105 12.61 37.45 -22.75
CA ASP A 105 11.82 36.37 -23.38
C ASP A 105 11.00 35.49 -22.41
N ARG A 106 10.90 35.87 -21.14
CA ARG A 106 10.09 35.18 -20.14
C ARG A 106 8.62 35.56 -20.29
N ASN A 107 7.80 34.55 -20.55
CA ASN A 107 6.36 34.69 -20.74
C ASN A 107 5.62 33.95 -19.63
N ILE A 108 4.72 34.65 -18.93
CA ILE A 108 3.88 34.06 -17.88
C ILE A 108 2.44 34.11 -18.35
N CYS A 109 1.78 32.96 -18.36
CA CYS A 109 0.36 32.82 -18.67
C CYS A 109 -0.39 32.53 -17.38
N ARG A 110 -1.51 33.20 -17.15
CA ARG A 110 -2.37 32.93 -15.99
C ARG A 110 -3.84 32.85 -16.38
N ILE A 111 -4.59 32.00 -15.67
CA ILE A 111 -6.05 31.93 -15.73
C ILE A 111 -6.59 32.11 -14.32
N ASN A 112 -7.48 33.07 -14.12
CA ASN A 112 -8.04 33.45 -12.82
C ASN A 112 -7.01 33.68 -11.69
N GLY A 113 -5.76 33.98 -12.06
CA GLY A 113 -4.65 34.21 -11.12
C GLY A 113 -3.62 33.09 -11.08
N ASP A 114 -3.99 31.87 -11.47
CA ASP A 114 -3.10 30.72 -11.43
C ASP A 114 -2.21 30.64 -12.66
N ILE A 115 -0.93 30.31 -12.44
CA ILE A 115 0.06 30.19 -13.52
C ILE A 115 -0.18 28.88 -14.26
N ILE A 116 -0.29 28.96 -15.59
CA ILE A 116 -0.50 27.80 -16.44
C ILE A 116 0.56 27.69 -17.56
N PRO A 117 0.83 26.48 -18.07
CA PRO A 117 1.65 26.31 -19.26
C PRO A 117 1.02 26.95 -20.50
N LEU A 118 1.86 27.47 -21.41
CA LEU A 118 1.40 28.06 -22.68
C LEU A 118 0.58 27.08 -23.54
N ARG A 119 0.89 25.78 -23.48
CA ARG A 119 0.15 24.74 -24.20
C ARG A 119 -1.30 24.65 -23.72
N SER A 120 -1.51 24.73 -22.42
CA SER A 120 -2.84 24.72 -21.80
C SER A 120 -3.61 25.98 -22.13
N LEU A 121 -2.93 27.14 -22.11
CA LEU A 121 -3.53 28.41 -22.56
C LEU A 121 -4.05 28.28 -24.00
N LYS A 122 -3.22 27.71 -24.89
CA LYS A 122 -3.58 27.51 -26.29
C LYS A 122 -4.82 26.63 -26.44
N GLN A 123 -4.88 25.50 -25.73
CA GLN A 123 -6.05 24.60 -25.74
C GLN A 123 -7.34 25.32 -25.30
N ILE A 124 -7.27 26.11 -24.23
CA ILE A 124 -8.44 26.85 -23.71
C ILE A 124 -8.85 27.94 -24.70
N SER A 125 -7.88 28.66 -25.25
CA SER A 125 -8.17 29.74 -26.20
C SER A 125 -8.73 29.25 -27.53
N GLU A 126 -8.41 28.04 -27.98
CA GLU A 126 -8.97 27.45 -29.21
C GLU A 126 -10.50 27.27 -29.14
N VAL A 127 -11.06 27.18 -27.93
CA VAL A 127 -12.51 27.09 -27.70
C VAL A 127 -13.14 28.49 -27.53
N LEU A 128 -12.36 29.49 -27.13
CA LEU A 128 -12.83 30.84 -26.79
C LEU A 128 -12.70 31.86 -27.91
N LEU A 129 -11.68 31.70 -28.76
CA LEU A 129 -11.30 32.66 -29.78
C LEU A 129 -10.97 31.92 -31.08
N ASP A 130 -11.60 32.37 -32.17
CA ASP A 130 -11.15 32.06 -33.53
C ASP A 130 -10.72 33.37 -34.21
N ILE A 131 -9.46 33.46 -34.61
CA ILE A 131 -8.86 34.68 -35.17
C ILE A 131 -8.54 34.42 -36.63
N HIS A 132 -9.24 35.13 -37.51
CA HIS A 132 -9.03 35.08 -38.95
C HIS A 132 -8.13 36.25 -39.41
N GLY A 133 -6.93 35.96 -39.91
CA GLY A 133 -5.90 36.96 -40.24
C GLY A 133 -4.77 36.41 -41.11
N GLN A 134 -3.63 37.11 -41.20
CA GLN A 134 -2.47 36.69 -42.02
C GLN A 134 -1.68 35.51 -41.40
N SER A 135 -1.80 35.32 -40.08
CA SER A 135 -1.26 34.23 -39.28
C SER A 135 -2.36 33.17 -39.11
N ASP A 136 -2.55 32.30 -40.11
CA ASP A 136 -3.67 31.36 -40.16
C ASP A 136 -3.65 30.33 -39.01
N HIS A 137 -4.50 30.58 -38.01
CA HIS A 137 -5.06 29.57 -37.11
C HIS A 137 -6.49 29.24 -37.55
N LEU A 138 -6.68 28.83 -38.81
CA LEU A 138 -8.01 28.46 -39.29
C LEU A 138 -8.44 27.14 -38.65
N SER A 139 -9.34 27.21 -37.67
CA SER A 139 -10.01 26.05 -37.08
C SER A 139 -10.60 25.12 -38.16
N ILE A 140 -11.12 25.71 -39.25
CA ILE A 140 -11.67 25.02 -40.43
C ILE A 140 -10.60 24.26 -41.24
N LEU A 141 -9.32 24.66 -41.17
CA LEU A 141 -8.24 23.94 -41.86
C LEU A 141 -7.69 22.75 -41.06
N LYS A 142 -8.04 22.62 -39.79
CA LYS A 142 -7.66 21.43 -39.00
C LYS A 142 -8.42 20.22 -39.52
N THR A 143 -7.70 19.18 -39.92
CA THR A 143 -8.28 17.94 -40.46
C THR A 143 -9.33 17.32 -39.53
N SER A 144 -9.10 17.38 -38.22
CA SER A 144 -10.08 16.92 -37.22
C SER A 144 -11.42 17.66 -37.30
N ASN A 145 -11.37 18.98 -37.52
CA ASN A 145 -12.57 19.80 -37.62
C ASN A 145 -13.25 19.65 -38.98
N GLN A 146 -12.47 19.42 -40.04
CA GLN A 146 -13.01 19.09 -41.37
C GLN A 146 -13.76 17.77 -41.37
N LEU A 147 -13.23 16.75 -40.68
CA LEU A 147 -13.91 15.47 -40.52
C LEU A 147 -15.19 15.63 -39.69
N ASN A 148 -15.15 16.36 -38.58
CA ASN A 148 -16.35 16.66 -37.79
C ASN A 148 -17.43 17.36 -38.64
N LEU A 149 -17.05 18.38 -39.43
CA LEU A 149 -17.94 19.09 -40.35
C LEU A 149 -18.53 18.16 -41.42
N LEU A 150 -17.70 17.26 -41.97
CA LEU A 150 -18.13 16.31 -43.00
C LEU A 150 -19.12 15.27 -42.43
N ASP A 151 -18.82 14.73 -41.25
CA ASP A 151 -19.67 13.76 -40.56
C ASP A 151 -21.01 14.39 -40.16
N GLU A 152 -20.99 15.63 -39.67
CA GLU A 152 -22.21 16.38 -39.33
C GLU A 152 -23.04 16.67 -40.58
N TYR A 153 -22.41 17.12 -41.67
CA TYR A 153 -23.08 17.34 -42.95
C TYR A 153 -23.70 16.04 -43.52
N ALA A 154 -23.00 14.92 -43.37
CA ALA A 154 -23.48 13.62 -43.84
C ALA A 154 -24.48 12.94 -42.87
N GLY A 155 -24.71 13.51 -41.69
CA GLY A 155 -25.58 12.94 -40.66
C GLY A 155 -25.03 11.67 -40.00
N LEU A 156 -23.71 11.47 -40.03
CA LEU A 156 -23.02 10.23 -39.59
C LEU A 156 -22.57 10.27 -38.12
N VAL A 157 -23.01 11.27 -37.35
CA VAL A 157 -22.58 11.46 -35.95
C VAL A 157 -22.93 10.24 -35.09
N THR A 158 -24.08 9.62 -35.32
CA THR A 158 -24.54 8.43 -34.59
C THR A 158 -23.65 7.21 -34.84
N GLU A 159 -23.33 6.93 -36.09
CA GLU A 159 -22.49 5.82 -36.53
C GLU A 159 -21.06 6.01 -36.04
N ARG A 160 -20.55 7.24 -36.14
CA ARG A 160 -19.23 7.61 -35.62
C ARG A 160 -19.12 7.34 -34.12
N ASN A 161 -20.11 7.75 -33.34
CA ASN A 161 -20.12 7.50 -31.88
C ASN A 161 -20.19 5.99 -31.57
N GLY A 162 -20.89 5.20 -32.40
CA GLY A 162 -20.90 3.74 -32.28
C GLY A 162 -19.52 3.11 -32.52
N ILE A 163 -18.79 3.59 -33.53
CA ILE A 163 -17.41 3.16 -33.81
C ILE A 163 -16.47 3.60 -32.69
N GLU A 164 -16.62 4.82 -32.18
CA GLU A 164 -15.84 5.33 -31.06
C GLU A 164 -15.95 4.43 -29.83
N GLN A 165 -17.16 3.97 -29.50
CA GLN A 165 -17.35 3.04 -28.38
C GLN A 165 -16.62 1.71 -28.61
N ILE A 166 -16.76 1.12 -29.80
CA ILE A 166 -16.08 -0.14 -30.15
C ILE A 166 -14.56 0.04 -30.06
N TYR A 167 -14.04 1.18 -30.52
CA TYR A 167 -12.63 1.50 -30.46
C TYR A 167 -12.12 1.66 -29.02
N LEU A 168 -12.90 2.32 -28.16
CA LEU A 168 -12.59 2.44 -26.73
C LEU A 168 -12.56 1.07 -26.05
N ASP A 169 -13.56 0.22 -26.30
CA ASP A 169 -13.64 -1.13 -25.75
C ASP A 169 -12.45 -1.98 -26.22
N LEU A 170 -12.09 -1.89 -27.51
CA LEU A 170 -10.95 -2.60 -28.09
C LEU A 170 -9.62 -2.13 -27.51
N ASN A 171 -9.44 -0.82 -27.31
CA ASN A 171 -8.24 -0.28 -26.66
C ASN A 171 -8.17 -0.70 -25.18
N GLN A 172 -9.31 -0.79 -24.49
CA GLN A 172 -9.34 -1.30 -23.12
C GLN A 172 -8.91 -2.77 -23.08
N CYS A 173 -9.44 -3.60 -23.99
CA CYS A 173 -8.99 -5.00 -24.12
C CYS A 173 -7.49 -5.11 -24.41
N TYR A 174 -6.92 -4.24 -25.25
CA TYR A 174 -5.47 -4.23 -25.49
C TYR A 174 -4.68 -3.84 -24.25
N LYS A 175 -5.15 -2.86 -23.49
CA LYS A 175 -4.53 -2.50 -22.20
C LYS A 175 -4.60 -3.66 -21.21
N ASP A 176 -5.78 -4.27 -21.04
CA ASP A 176 -5.96 -5.39 -20.13
C ASP A 176 -5.05 -6.58 -20.52
N LEU A 177 -4.88 -6.81 -21.82
CA LEU A 177 -3.96 -7.81 -22.35
C LEU A 177 -2.50 -7.42 -22.06
N GLU A 178 -2.11 -6.17 -22.33
CA GLU A 178 -0.75 -5.67 -22.08
C GLU A 178 -0.40 -5.74 -20.58
N ASP A 179 -1.32 -5.35 -19.70
CA ASP A 179 -1.19 -5.46 -18.24
C ASP A 179 -1.06 -6.92 -17.82
N PHE A 180 -1.89 -7.82 -18.37
CA PHE A 180 -1.79 -9.27 -18.12
C PHE A 180 -0.43 -9.85 -18.53
N PHE A 181 0.17 -9.37 -19.62
CA PHE A 181 1.49 -9.81 -20.04
C PHE A 181 2.64 -9.14 -19.27
N ASN A 182 2.52 -7.88 -18.87
CA ASN A 182 3.56 -7.12 -18.16
C ASN A 182 3.64 -7.44 -16.66
N ASP A 183 2.53 -7.78 -16.00
CA ASP A 183 2.53 -8.13 -14.57
C ASP A 183 3.29 -9.45 -14.26
N VAL A 184 3.61 -10.22 -15.30
CA VAL A 184 4.15 -11.58 -15.16
C VAL A 184 5.35 -11.81 -16.06
N ASP A 185 6.34 -10.91 -16.03
CA ASP A 185 7.73 -11.25 -16.39
C ASP A 185 8.38 -11.95 -15.17
N VAL A 186 7.90 -13.16 -14.90
CA VAL A 186 8.44 -14.00 -13.82
C VAL A 186 9.48 -14.91 -14.45
N SER A 187 10.76 -14.67 -14.14
CA SER A 187 11.86 -15.56 -14.52
C SER A 187 11.55 -17.01 -14.12
N GLU A 188 12.02 -18.00 -14.90
CA GLU A 188 11.94 -19.42 -14.50
C GLU A 188 12.49 -19.66 -13.09
N GLU A 189 13.49 -18.87 -12.67
CA GLU A 189 14.06 -18.91 -11.32
C GLU A 189 13.03 -18.51 -10.25
N SER A 190 12.28 -17.43 -10.48
CA SER A 190 11.24 -16.97 -9.55
C SER A 190 10.06 -17.95 -9.48
N LEU A 191 9.73 -18.63 -10.58
CA LEU A 191 8.74 -19.70 -10.60
C LEU A 191 9.15 -20.91 -9.76
N LEU A 192 10.43 -21.30 -9.84
CA LEU A 192 10.98 -22.37 -9.04
C LEU A 192 10.92 -22.03 -7.56
N GLU A 193 11.34 -20.83 -7.18
CA GLU A 193 11.27 -20.34 -5.80
C GLU A 193 9.84 -20.34 -5.24
N LEU A 194 8.86 -19.86 -6.01
CA LEU A 194 7.44 -19.87 -5.61
C LEU A 194 6.91 -21.30 -5.38
N ARG A 195 7.28 -22.26 -6.26
CA ARG A 195 6.92 -23.67 -6.09
C ARG A 195 7.56 -24.29 -4.87
N GLU A 196 8.84 -24.01 -4.61
CA GLU A 196 9.54 -24.51 -3.42
C GLU A 196 8.89 -24.01 -2.14
N GLN A 197 8.58 -22.71 -2.05
CA GLN A 197 7.89 -22.13 -0.89
C GLN A 197 6.50 -22.73 -0.68
N TYR A 198 5.70 -22.88 -1.76
CA TYR A 198 4.39 -23.51 -1.68
C TYR A 198 4.48 -24.95 -1.20
N ASN A 199 5.39 -25.75 -1.77
CA ASN A 199 5.57 -27.15 -1.39
C ASN A 199 6.08 -27.29 0.05
N GLU A 200 6.96 -26.40 0.51
CA GLU A 200 7.43 -26.41 1.90
C GLU A 200 6.27 -26.23 2.89
N ILE A 201 5.36 -25.30 2.61
CA ILE A 201 4.19 -25.06 3.47
C ILE A 201 3.19 -26.22 3.35
N VAL A 202 2.85 -26.67 2.15
CA VAL A 202 1.83 -27.73 1.97
C VAL A 202 2.28 -29.06 2.55
N ASN A 203 3.55 -29.45 2.35
CA ASN A 203 4.08 -30.71 2.87
C ASN A 203 4.16 -30.72 4.41
N SER A 204 4.14 -29.55 5.05
CA SER A 204 4.12 -29.45 6.50
C SER A 204 2.76 -29.77 7.13
N CYS A 205 1.67 -29.77 6.34
CA CYS A 205 0.31 -30.09 6.79
C CYS A 205 -0.07 -29.36 8.09
N LEU A 206 0.13 -28.04 8.13
CA LEU A 206 -0.23 -27.23 9.30
C LEU A 206 -1.73 -27.27 9.56
N LEU A 207 -2.10 -27.36 10.83
CA LEU A 207 -3.49 -27.22 11.27
C LEU A 207 -3.66 -25.91 12.05
N ASP A 208 -4.84 -25.32 11.95
CA ASP A 208 -5.16 -24.11 12.72
C ASP A 208 -5.03 -24.37 14.22
N ASN A 209 -4.36 -23.44 14.91
CA ASN A 209 -4.08 -23.47 16.35
C ASN A 209 -3.30 -24.70 16.84
N GLU A 210 -2.62 -25.42 15.93
CA GLU A 210 -1.83 -26.60 16.28
C GLU A 210 -0.73 -26.29 17.31
N ASP A 211 -0.05 -25.16 17.17
CA ASP A 211 1.02 -24.74 18.08
C ASP A 211 0.52 -24.49 19.50
N SER A 212 -0.65 -23.85 19.65
CA SER A 212 -1.24 -23.64 20.98
C SER A 212 -1.55 -24.97 21.66
N ILE A 213 -2.14 -25.92 20.93
CA ILE A 213 -2.49 -27.24 21.47
C ILE A 213 -1.24 -28.00 21.89
N LEU A 214 -0.20 -28.00 21.05
CA LEU A 214 1.07 -28.67 21.31
C LEU A 214 1.85 -28.02 22.46
N MET A 215 1.78 -26.69 22.62
CA MET A 215 2.39 -25.99 23.75
C MET A 215 1.75 -26.36 25.08
N ASP A 216 0.42 -26.44 25.11
CA ASP A 216 -0.32 -26.86 26.31
C ASP A 216 0.02 -28.31 26.67
N GLU A 217 0.03 -29.21 25.69
CA GLU A 217 0.44 -30.61 25.88
C GLU A 217 1.90 -30.71 26.38
N GLN A 218 2.83 -29.94 25.79
CA GLN A 218 4.23 -29.89 26.23
C GLN A 218 4.33 -29.45 27.70
N LYS A 219 3.57 -28.43 28.10
CA LYS A 219 3.58 -27.91 29.46
C LYS A 219 3.07 -28.95 30.46
N GLU A 220 2.02 -29.69 30.10
CA GLU A 220 1.52 -30.79 30.93
C GLU A 220 2.57 -31.89 31.11
N ILE A 221 3.24 -32.32 30.03
CA ILE A 221 4.28 -33.35 30.10
C ILE A 221 5.48 -32.88 30.95
N LYS A 222 5.95 -31.64 30.77
CA LYS A 222 7.05 -31.06 31.59
C LYS A 222 6.70 -30.96 33.07
N ASN A 223 5.43 -30.70 33.41
CA ASN A 223 4.97 -30.74 34.79
C ASN A 223 5.02 -32.17 35.36
N LEU A 224 4.62 -33.18 34.59
CA LEU A 224 4.71 -34.58 34.99
C LEU A 224 6.17 -35.03 35.20
N GLU A 225 7.09 -34.60 34.32
CA GLU A 225 8.53 -34.81 34.50
C GLU A 225 9.04 -34.21 35.81
N SER A 226 8.67 -32.96 36.08
CA SER A 226 9.07 -32.24 37.30
C SER A 226 8.54 -32.94 38.55
N LEU A 227 7.29 -33.41 38.52
CA LEU A 227 6.69 -34.19 39.61
C LEU A 227 7.40 -35.54 39.83
N LYS A 228 7.83 -36.20 38.74
CA LYS A 228 8.56 -37.47 38.82
C LYS A 228 9.94 -37.27 39.42
N ILE A 229 10.66 -36.22 39.03
CA ILE A 229 11.97 -35.84 39.61
C ILE A 229 11.80 -35.56 41.11
N LEU A 230 10.84 -34.72 41.49
CA LEU A 230 10.57 -34.38 42.89
C LEU A 230 10.25 -35.63 43.73
N SER A 231 9.46 -36.55 43.17
CA SER A 231 9.08 -37.78 43.88
C SER A 231 10.25 -38.75 44.02
N ASP A 232 11.13 -38.80 43.02
CA ASP A 232 12.37 -39.58 43.06
C ASP A 232 13.36 -39.00 44.06
N GLU A 233 13.50 -37.66 44.12
CA GLU A 233 14.30 -36.96 45.13
C GLU A 233 13.75 -37.19 46.55
N GLY A 234 12.44 -37.07 46.75
CA GLY A 234 11.80 -37.34 48.04
C GLY A 234 12.04 -38.78 48.51
N TYR A 235 11.95 -39.75 47.61
CA TYR A 235 12.28 -41.15 47.90
C TYR A 235 13.77 -41.33 48.25
N LYS A 236 14.68 -40.78 47.44
CA LYS A 236 16.14 -40.84 47.64
C LYS A 236 16.59 -40.19 48.95
N ILE A 237 15.96 -39.08 49.35
CA ILE A 237 16.25 -38.41 50.63
C ILE A 237 15.93 -39.35 51.80
N ILE A 238 14.80 -40.05 51.76
CA ILE A 238 14.35 -40.93 52.84
C ILE A 238 15.17 -42.23 52.87
N TYR A 239 15.24 -42.95 51.74
CA TYR A 239 15.84 -44.28 51.66
C TYR A 239 17.33 -44.30 51.27
N GLY A 240 17.89 -43.16 50.84
CA GLY A 240 19.25 -43.07 50.32
C GLY A 240 19.35 -43.38 48.83
N ASP A 241 20.55 -43.24 48.29
CA ASP A 241 20.92 -43.72 46.95
C ASP A 241 21.18 -45.24 46.94
N ASP A 242 21.54 -45.82 45.79
CA ASP A 242 21.83 -47.25 45.66
C ASP A 242 23.00 -47.73 46.57
N THR A 243 23.76 -46.81 47.17
CA THR A 243 24.82 -47.11 48.14
C THR A 243 24.38 -46.98 49.60
N GLY A 244 23.14 -46.54 49.86
CA GLY A 244 22.57 -46.35 51.19
C GLY A 244 23.16 -45.17 51.97
N ASN A 245 23.99 -44.35 51.32
CA ASN A 245 24.63 -43.19 51.95
C ASN A 245 23.61 -42.07 52.16
N ASN A 246 23.71 -41.38 53.29
CA ASN A 246 22.87 -40.24 53.68
C ASN A 246 21.36 -40.50 53.80
N SER A 247 20.91 -41.76 53.91
CA SER A 247 19.51 -42.05 54.25
C SER A 247 19.17 -41.53 55.65
N TYR A 248 18.21 -40.61 55.74
CA TYR A 248 17.69 -40.16 57.03
C TYR A 248 17.08 -41.32 57.82
N LEU A 249 16.43 -42.26 57.13
CA LEU A 249 15.88 -43.47 57.73
C LEU A 249 16.97 -44.34 58.37
N ASN A 250 18.10 -44.57 57.69
CA ASN A 250 19.23 -45.31 58.26
C ASN A 250 19.85 -44.58 59.46
N GLN A 251 19.98 -43.25 59.41
CA GLN A 251 20.52 -42.46 60.52
C GLN A 251 19.63 -42.56 61.77
N ILE A 252 18.31 -42.44 61.60
CA ILE A 252 17.33 -42.55 62.69
C ILE A 252 17.29 -43.98 63.24
N THR A 253 17.36 -44.98 62.37
CA THR A 253 17.36 -46.40 62.75
C THR A 253 18.63 -46.78 63.52
N ASN A 254 19.80 -46.25 63.11
CA ASN A 254 21.05 -46.46 63.83
C ASN A 254 21.02 -45.82 65.23
N LEU A 255 20.54 -44.58 65.35
CA LEU A 255 20.37 -43.91 66.64
C LEU A 255 19.44 -44.68 67.58
N SER A 256 18.30 -45.17 67.04
CA SER A 256 17.36 -46.03 67.73
C SER A 256 18.02 -47.34 68.21
N GLY A 257 18.89 -47.94 67.38
CA GLY A 257 19.67 -49.12 67.76
C GLY A 257 20.68 -48.84 68.88
N GLU A 258 21.38 -47.71 68.82
CA GLU A 258 22.36 -47.29 69.84
C GLU A 258 21.69 -47.03 71.20
N ILE A 259 20.53 -46.36 71.22
CA ILE A 259 19.76 -46.13 72.46
C ILE A 259 19.34 -47.47 73.08
N ASN A 260 18.81 -48.40 72.28
CA ASN A 260 18.43 -49.74 72.77
C ASN A 260 19.62 -50.54 73.30
N ALA A 261 20.81 -50.42 72.69
CA ALA A 261 22.01 -51.14 73.09
C ALA A 261 22.59 -50.70 74.44
N LEU A 262 22.27 -49.49 74.90
CA LEU A 262 22.74 -48.99 76.20
C LEU A 262 22.03 -49.64 77.40
N HIS A 263 20.88 -50.31 77.20
CA HIS A 263 20.11 -51.01 78.24
C HIS A 263 19.90 -50.19 79.53
N LEU A 264 19.69 -48.88 79.39
CA LEU A 264 19.46 -47.96 80.51
C LEU A 264 17.98 -47.99 80.92
N ASP A 265 17.71 -48.16 82.21
CA ASP A 265 16.35 -48.13 82.78
C ASP A 265 15.96 -46.67 83.12
N ASP A 266 15.92 -45.82 82.07
CA ASP A 266 15.66 -44.37 82.16
C ASP A 266 14.35 -44.02 81.43
N SER A 267 13.41 -43.38 82.14
CA SER A 267 12.08 -43.06 81.59
C SER A 267 12.11 -42.04 80.46
N ASP A 268 13.05 -41.09 80.50
CA ASP A 268 13.12 -40.01 79.51
C ASP A 268 13.72 -40.53 78.19
N LEU A 269 14.72 -41.42 78.27
CA LEU A 269 15.25 -42.11 77.09
C LEU A 269 14.22 -43.04 76.45
N ASN A 270 13.38 -43.71 77.24
CA ASN A 270 12.30 -44.55 76.73
C ASN A 270 11.23 -43.75 75.95
N ASP A 271 10.89 -42.54 76.38
CA ASP A 271 9.98 -41.66 75.61
C ASP A 271 10.60 -41.24 74.28
N LEU A 272 11.89 -40.84 74.27
CA LEU A 272 12.61 -40.51 73.04
C LEU A 272 12.68 -41.70 72.08
N GLN A 273 12.92 -42.91 72.59
CA GLN A 273 12.96 -44.14 71.81
C GLN A 273 11.61 -44.44 71.13
N ASN A 274 10.50 -44.29 71.86
CA ASN A 274 9.15 -44.45 71.29
C ASN A 274 8.86 -43.43 70.18
N ARG A 275 9.29 -42.17 70.37
CA ARG A 275 9.15 -41.12 69.37
C ARG A 275 9.99 -41.39 68.13
N LEU A 276 11.22 -41.91 68.29
CA LEU A 276 12.06 -42.31 67.17
C LEU A 276 11.44 -43.45 66.36
N LEU A 277 10.90 -44.48 67.02
CA LEU A 277 10.20 -45.58 66.35
C LEU A 277 8.98 -45.09 65.54
N TYR A 278 8.18 -44.18 66.12
CA TYR A 278 7.06 -43.55 65.41
C TYR A 278 7.54 -42.79 64.16
N ILE A 279 8.57 -41.96 64.29
CA ILE A 279 9.14 -41.19 63.17
C ILE A 279 9.69 -42.12 62.09
N THR A 280 10.35 -43.23 62.46
CA THR A 280 10.83 -44.23 61.49
C THR A 280 9.70 -44.80 60.65
N SER A 281 8.60 -45.25 61.29
CA SER A 281 7.45 -45.79 60.57
C SER A 281 6.78 -44.74 59.68
N GLU A 282 6.63 -43.50 60.15
CA GLU A 282 6.06 -42.41 59.35
C GLU A 282 6.94 -42.08 58.12
N LEU A 283 8.27 -42.09 58.28
CA LEU A 283 9.20 -41.87 57.18
C LEU A 283 9.18 -43.02 56.16
N GLU A 284 9.08 -44.28 56.61
CA GLU A 284 8.91 -45.44 55.73
C GLU A 284 7.65 -45.29 54.86
N ASP A 285 6.53 -44.95 55.50
CA ASP A 285 5.25 -44.74 54.81
C ASP A 285 5.31 -43.58 53.80
N LEU A 286 5.94 -42.47 54.17
CA LEU A 286 6.16 -41.33 53.27
C LEU A 286 7.05 -41.69 52.08
N GLY A 287 8.15 -42.41 52.30
CA GLY A 287 9.02 -42.87 51.22
C GLY A 287 8.27 -43.80 50.26
N MET A 288 7.50 -44.75 50.79
CA MET A 288 6.64 -45.62 49.98
C MET A 288 5.54 -44.84 49.25
N ALA A 289 5.00 -43.77 49.85
CA ALA A 289 4.05 -42.88 49.18
C ALA A 289 4.68 -42.13 48.00
N PHE A 290 5.89 -41.58 48.16
CA PHE A 290 6.64 -40.95 47.06
C PHE A 290 6.91 -41.93 45.91
N ARG A 291 7.34 -43.15 46.22
CA ARG A 291 7.55 -44.20 45.22
C ARG A 291 6.27 -44.55 44.48
N ARG A 292 5.16 -44.77 45.19
CA ARG A 292 3.84 -45.06 44.58
C ARG A 292 3.36 -43.91 43.71
N TYR A 293 3.52 -42.67 44.19
CA TYR A 293 3.15 -41.49 43.42
C TYR A 293 3.96 -41.40 42.12
N ARG A 294 5.28 -41.57 42.19
CA ARG A 294 6.19 -41.62 41.03
C ARG A 294 5.78 -42.70 40.02
N ASP A 295 5.53 -43.92 40.50
CA ASP A 295 5.23 -45.08 39.64
C ASP A 295 3.83 -44.95 38.98
N ASN A 296 2.93 -44.13 39.55
CA ASN A 296 1.62 -43.80 38.96
C ASN A 296 1.70 -42.68 37.90
N LEU A 297 2.78 -41.90 37.84
CA LEU A 297 2.96 -40.87 36.81
C LEU A 297 3.32 -41.54 35.47
N GLN A 298 2.34 -41.64 34.58
CA GLN A 298 2.53 -42.14 33.22
C GLN A 298 2.69 -40.97 32.24
N TYR A 299 3.85 -40.89 31.60
CA TYR A 299 4.03 -40.08 30.39
C TYR A 299 5.06 -40.77 29.47
N SER A 300 5.02 -40.43 28.19
CA SER A 300 5.88 -41.01 27.16
C SER A 300 7.00 -40.03 26.79
N ASP A 301 8.25 -40.38 27.05
CA ASP A 301 9.42 -39.58 26.66
C ASP A 301 9.46 -39.34 25.14
N ASN A 302 9.02 -40.34 24.36
CA ASN A 302 8.94 -40.23 22.90
C ASN A 302 7.96 -39.14 22.46
N ARG A 303 6.85 -38.96 23.19
CA ARG A 303 5.83 -37.97 22.86
C ARG A 303 6.35 -36.54 23.04
N LEU A 304 7.14 -36.29 24.08
CA LEU A 304 7.73 -34.97 24.30
C LEU A 304 8.67 -34.59 23.15
N SER A 305 9.51 -35.52 22.71
CA SER A 305 10.42 -35.31 21.57
C SER A 305 9.65 -35.03 20.28
N GLU A 306 8.58 -35.78 19.99
CA GLU A 306 7.72 -35.55 18.81
C GLU A 306 7.10 -34.14 18.82
N ILE A 307 6.61 -33.69 19.98
CA ILE A 307 6.02 -32.36 20.16
C ILE A 307 7.08 -31.27 19.95
N GLU A 308 8.29 -31.44 20.50
CA GLU A 308 9.38 -30.49 20.35
C GLU A 308 9.85 -30.37 18.89
N ASP A 309 9.97 -31.48 18.18
CA ASP A 309 10.30 -31.50 16.75
C ASP A 309 9.21 -30.84 15.90
N ARG A 310 7.93 -31.11 16.21
CA ARG A 310 6.80 -30.51 15.50
C ARG A 310 6.71 -29.00 15.74
N LEU A 311 6.84 -28.54 16.98
CA LEU A 311 6.87 -27.11 17.32
C LEU A 311 8.06 -26.41 16.66
N SER A 312 9.25 -27.04 16.63
CA SER A 312 10.43 -26.52 15.93
C SER A 312 10.17 -26.29 14.45
N LEU A 313 9.50 -27.22 13.78
CA LEU A 313 9.08 -27.07 12.39
C LEU A 313 8.10 -25.90 12.22
N ILE A 314 7.06 -25.82 13.07
CA ILE A 314 6.07 -24.74 13.01
C ILE A 314 6.74 -23.37 13.19
N PHE A 315 7.66 -23.23 14.15
CA PHE A 315 8.37 -21.97 14.38
C PHE A 315 9.31 -21.57 13.24
N LYS A 316 9.94 -22.54 12.57
CA LYS A 316 10.74 -22.26 11.36
C LYS A 316 9.87 -21.69 10.24
N LEU A 317 8.68 -22.27 10.04
CA LEU A 317 7.71 -21.78 9.05
C LEU A 317 7.18 -20.39 9.45
N LYS A 318 6.87 -20.16 10.73
CA LYS A 318 6.46 -18.84 11.21
C LYS A 318 7.52 -17.78 10.93
N ARG A 319 8.78 -18.06 11.25
CA ARG A 319 9.87 -17.12 11.00
C ARG A 319 10.05 -16.77 9.51
N ARG A 320 9.70 -17.67 8.60
CA ARG A 320 9.86 -17.48 7.15
C ARG A 320 8.65 -16.87 6.47
N PHE A 321 7.44 -17.22 6.89
CA PHE A 321 6.22 -16.98 6.12
C PHE A 321 5.11 -16.20 6.84
N GLY A 322 5.18 -16.01 8.17
CA GLY A 322 4.14 -15.27 8.91
C GLY A 322 4.15 -15.51 10.42
N ASN A 323 3.57 -14.62 11.22
CA ASN A 323 3.60 -14.78 12.68
C ASN A 323 2.59 -15.83 13.17
N GLU A 324 1.48 -15.99 12.45
CA GLU A 324 0.41 -16.94 12.79
C GLU A 324 0.27 -18.06 11.75
N ILE A 325 -0.22 -19.24 12.16
CA ILE A 325 -0.43 -20.37 11.25
C ILE A 325 -1.48 -20.02 10.17
N SER A 326 -2.53 -19.30 10.55
CA SER A 326 -3.57 -18.78 9.67
C SER A 326 -2.99 -17.92 8.53
N GLU A 327 -2.05 -17.02 8.85
CA GLU A 327 -1.35 -16.18 7.88
C GLU A 327 -0.53 -17.03 6.89
N ILE A 328 0.17 -18.06 7.40
CA ILE A 328 0.97 -18.96 6.56
C ILE A 328 0.09 -19.77 5.60
N ILE A 329 -1.07 -20.24 6.07
CA ILE A 329 -2.04 -20.96 5.23
C ILE A 329 -2.60 -20.03 4.14
N GLN A 330 -3.00 -18.80 4.49
CA GLN A 330 -3.44 -17.80 3.52
C GLN A 330 -2.34 -17.45 2.51
N PHE A 331 -1.09 -17.35 2.98
CA PHE A 331 0.06 -17.13 2.12
C PHE A 331 0.22 -18.27 1.11
N ALA A 332 0.08 -19.52 1.53
CA ALA A 332 0.11 -20.68 0.62
C ALA A 332 -1.03 -20.65 -0.42
N GLU A 333 -2.24 -20.23 -0.04
CA GLU A 333 -3.34 -20.04 -1.00
C GLU A 333 -3.02 -18.95 -2.03
N SER A 334 -2.41 -17.85 -1.58
CA SER A 334 -1.97 -16.76 -2.47
C SER A 334 -0.84 -17.20 -3.42
N LEU A 335 0.06 -18.07 -2.96
CA LEU A 335 1.10 -18.67 -3.81
C LEU A 335 0.48 -19.59 -4.85
N LYS A 336 -0.51 -20.39 -4.47
CA LYS A 336 -1.23 -21.29 -5.38
C LYS A 336 -1.96 -20.53 -6.49
N SER A 337 -2.67 -19.46 -6.15
CA SER A 337 -3.37 -18.65 -7.14
C SER A 337 -2.40 -17.99 -8.12
N LYS A 338 -1.28 -17.46 -7.62
CA LYS A 338 -0.19 -16.93 -8.45
C LYS A 338 0.41 -18.00 -9.37
N LEU A 339 0.74 -19.19 -8.85
CA LEU A 339 1.29 -20.28 -9.66
C LEU A 339 0.32 -20.71 -10.77
N ASN A 340 -0.97 -20.85 -10.46
CA ASN A 340 -1.99 -21.17 -11.46
C ASN A 340 -2.10 -20.10 -12.56
N MET A 341 -2.09 -18.82 -12.18
CA MET A 341 -2.15 -17.71 -13.14
C MET A 341 -0.95 -17.72 -14.09
N ILE A 342 0.25 -18.01 -13.58
CA ILE A 342 1.45 -18.11 -14.40
C ILE A 342 1.41 -19.34 -15.32
N GLU A 343 0.91 -20.49 -14.84
CA GLU A 343 0.74 -21.68 -15.67
C GLU A 343 -0.29 -21.49 -16.78
N GLU A 344 -1.42 -20.84 -16.49
CA GLU A 344 -2.45 -20.49 -17.48
C GLU A 344 -1.87 -19.54 -18.55
N LYS A 345 -1.10 -18.53 -18.15
CA LYS A 345 -0.40 -17.63 -19.08
C LYS A 345 0.56 -18.38 -19.99
N ASN A 346 1.39 -19.26 -19.45
CA ASN A 346 2.35 -20.04 -20.25
C ASN A 346 1.64 -20.95 -21.28
N ASN A 347 0.51 -21.55 -20.91
CA ASN A 347 -0.31 -22.37 -21.83
C ASN A 347 -0.96 -21.55 -22.96
N PHE A 348 -1.17 -20.23 -22.78
CA PHE A 348 -1.67 -19.34 -23.83
C PHE A 348 -0.58 -18.87 -24.80
N ILE A 349 0.69 -18.89 -24.39
CA ILE A 349 1.84 -18.44 -25.19
C ILE A 349 2.37 -19.56 -26.09
N THR A 350 2.22 -20.83 -25.70
CA THR A 350 2.54 -22.03 -26.49
C THR A 350 1.40 -22.46 -27.40
#